data_AF-A0A7R9DQ40-F1
#
_entry.id   AF-A0A7R9DQ40-F1
#
_cell.length_a   1.000
_cell.length_b   1.000
_cell.length_c   1.000
_cell.angle_alpha   90.00
_cell.angle_beta   90.00
_cell.angle_gamma   90.00
#
_symmetry.space_group_name_H-M   'P 1'
#
loop_
_entity.id
_entity.type
_entity.pdbx_description
1 polymer ?
#
loop_
_entity_poly.entity_id
_entity_poly.type
_entity_poly.pdbx_seq_one_letter_code
_entity_poly.pdbx_strand_id
1 'polypeptide(L)'
;MFQVSDEKRVPHPSPILFMKARKNPREREGMRNAHVRDGAALCDFLAHMEDEMSRGEVWTEVEVAKTVDQFRREQLDSRGLSFATIAGFGPNGALPHYTPAVTTNRQIYTNSTLVLDSGGQYL
;
A
#
# COMPACT_ATOMS: atom_id res chain seq x y z
N MET A 1 5.06 -28.52 27.37
CA MET A 1 4.10 -27.69 26.60
C MET A 1 2.71 -28.12 27.02
N PHE A 2 1.92 -27.25 27.67
CA PHE A 2 0.56 -27.61 28.09
C PHE A 2 -0.36 -27.56 26.88
N GLN A 3 -0.84 -28.72 26.45
CA GLN A 3 -1.78 -28.83 25.33
C GLN A 3 -3.18 -29.05 25.91
N VAL A 4 -4.11 -28.15 25.58
CA VAL A 4 -5.51 -28.28 25.99
C VAL A 4 -6.11 -29.50 25.27
N SER A 5 -6.75 -30.42 26.00
CA SER A 5 -7.42 -31.59 25.42
C SER A 5 -8.52 -31.16 24.46
N ASP A 6 -8.77 -31.94 23.41
CA ASP A 6 -9.71 -31.56 22.34
C ASP A 6 -11.12 -31.27 22.87
N GLU A 7 -11.59 -32.05 23.84
CA GLU A 7 -12.88 -31.89 24.53
C GLU A 7 -13.04 -30.55 25.27
N LYS A 8 -11.91 -29.91 25.64
CA LYS A 8 -11.89 -28.61 26.33
C LYS A 8 -11.69 -27.44 25.38
N ARG A 9 -11.54 -27.69 24.07
CA ARG A 9 -11.40 -26.65 23.06
C ARG A 9 -12.78 -26.22 22.58
N VAL A 10 -13.00 -24.91 22.54
CA VAL A 10 -14.22 -24.31 22.01
C VAL A 10 -13.86 -23.51 20.76
N PRO A 11 -13.94 -24.11 19.55
CA PRO A 11 -13.58 -23.43 18.31
C PRO A 11 -14.69 -22.47 17.89
N HIS A 12 -14.67 -21.27 18.47
CA HIS A 12 -15.54 -20.17 18.07
C HIS A 12 -14.71 -18.95 17.65
N PRO A 13 -15.22 -18.11 16.73
CA PRO A 13 -14.59 -16.83 16.42
C PRO A 13 -14.42 -16.01 17.70
N SER A 14 -13.24 -15.41 17.86
CA SER A 14 -13.00 -14.49 18.97
C SER A 14 -14.03 -13.36 18.93
N PRO A 15 -14.70 -13.02 20.05
CA PRO A 15 -15.62 -11.89 20.11
C PRO A 15 -14.98 -10.56 19.67
N ILE A 16 -13.65 -10.45 19.83
CA ILE A 16 -12.87 -9.27 19.40
C ILE A 16 -12.95 -9.05 17.89
N LEU A 17 -13.12 -10.10 17.09
CA LEU A 17 -13.29 -9.98 15.63
C LEU A 17 -14.50 -9.10 15.28
N PHE A 18 -15.64 -9.34 15.93
CA PHE A 18 -16.86 -8.57 15.72
C PHE A 18 -16.75 -7.16 16.30
N MET A 19 -16.13 -7.02 17.47
CA MET A 19 -15.93 -5.71 18.10
C MET A 19 -15.07 -4.78 17.23
N LYS A 20 -13.93 -5.25 16.71
CA LYS A 20 -13.04 -4.43 15.85
C LYS A 20 -13.55 -4.26 14.42
N ALA A 21 -14.55 -5.04 14.00
CA ALA A 21 -15.15 -4.88 12.67
C ALA A 21 -15.90 -3.54 12.58
N ARG A 22 -16.62 -3.15 13.64
CA ARG A 22 -17.40 -1.90 13.71
C ARG A 22 -16.63 -0.80 14.45
N LYS A 23 -16.04 0.11 13.68
CA LYS A 23 -15.23 1.21 14.21
C LYS A 23 -16.11 2.22 14.95
N ASN A 24 -15.64 2.65 16.11
CA ASN A 24 -16.25 3.72 16.90
C ASN A 24 -16.00 5.10 16.24
N PRO A 25 -16.66 6.17 16.70
CA PRO A 25 -16.49 7.50 16.10
C PRO A 25 -15.05 8.01 16.05
N ARG A 26 -14.22 7.73 17.07
CA ARG A 26 -12.81 8.16 17.09
C ARG A 26 -11.97 7.39 16.08
N GLU A 27 -12.15 6.07 16.00
CA GLU A 27 -11.45 5.23 15.01
C GLU A 27 -11.78 5.65 13.57
N ARG A 28 -13.06 5.95 13.28
CA ARG A 28 -13.46 6.45 11.95
C ARG A 28 -12.86 7.81 11.63
N GLU A 29 -12.64 8.66 12.63
CA GLU A 29 -11.99 9.94 12.43
C GLU A 29 -10.49 9.79 12.18
N GLY A 30 -9.82 8.90 12.94
CA GLY A 30 -8.44 8.50 12.67
C GLY A 30 -8.28 7.98 11.23
N MET A 31 -9.19 7.11 10.77
CA MET A 31 -9.17 6.60 9.40
C MET A 31 -9.29 7.71 8.34
N ARG A 32 -10.17 8.70 8.55
CA ARG A 32 -10.29 9.85 7.61
C ARG A 32 -8.99 10.64 7.57
N ASN A 33 -8.43 10.97 8.72
CA ASN A 33 -7.18 11.74 8.80
C ASN A 33 -6.01 10.98 8.17
N ALA A 34 -5.93 9.66 8.37
CA ALA A 34 -4.95 8.82 7.69
C ALA A 34 -5.12 8.87 6.16
N HIS A 35 -6.35 8.74 5.64
CA HIS A 35 -6.61 8.80 4.20
C HIS A 35 -6.35 10.17 3.59
N VAL A 36 -6.58 11.26 4.32
CA VAL A 36 -6.23 12.62 3.85
C VAL A 36 -4.71 12.75 3.66
N ARG A 37 -3.92 12.26 4.62
CA ARG A 37 -2.45 12.28 4.55
C ARG A 37 -1.91 11.34 3.46
N ASP A 38 -2.45 10.13 3.37
CA ASP A 38 -2.07 9.16 2.33
C ASP A 38 -2.42 9.69 0.93
N GLY A 39 -3.59 10.34 0.80
CA GLY A 39 -4.00 11.00 -0.43
C GLY A 39 -3.07 12.14 -0.84
N ALA A 40 -2.63 12.96 0.12
CA ALA A 40 -1.63 14.00 -0.15
C ALA A 40 -0.30 13.40 -0.65
N ALA A 41 0.21 12.36 0.01
CA ALA A 41 1.41 11.66 -0.43
C ALA A 41 1.29 11.09 -1.85
N LEU A 42 0.12 10.53 -2.19
CA LEU A 42 -0.13 10.01 -3.54
C LEU A 42 -0.19 11.13 -4.58
N CYS A 43 -0.82 12.27 -4.26
CA CYS A 43 -0.83 13.44 -5.14
C CYS A 43 0.58 13.99 -5.38
N ASP A 44 1.38 14.14 -4.31
CA ASP A 44 2.76 14.62 -4.40
C ASP A 44 3.62 13.68 -5.24
N PHE A 45 3.51 12.37 -5.02
CA PHE A 45 4.18 11.35 -5.83
C PHE A 45 3.79 11.43 -7.31
N LEU A 46 2.50 11.48 -7.62
CA LEU A 46 2.02 11.50 -9.01
C LEU A 46 2.48 12.77 -9.73
N ALA A 47 2.40 13.92 -9.06
CA ALA A 47 2.87 15.19 -9.61
C ALA A 47 4.39 15.16 -9.86
N HIS A 48 5.16 14.61 -8.93
CA HIS A 48 6.60 14.46 -9.06
C HIS A 48 7.00 13.54 -10.23
N MET A 49 6.34 12.38 -10.34
CA MET A 49 6.60 11.43 -11.43
C MET A 49 6.25 12.02 -12.79
N GLU A 50 5.09 12.69 -12.92
CA GLU A 50 4.68 13.34 -14.17
C GLU A 50 5.69 14.42 -14.59
N ASP A 51 6.11 15.26 -13.65
CA ASP A 51 7.09 16.33 -13.86
C ASP A 51 8.46 15.77 -14.31
N GLU A 52 8.97 14.72 -13.66
CA GLU A 52 10.22 14.06 -14.07
C GLU A 52 10.14 13.39 -15.44
N MET A 53 9.06 12.65 -15.71
CA MET A 53 8.85 12.05 -17.02
C MET A 53 8.75 13.11 -18.12
N SER A 54 8.17 14.27 -17.84
CA SER A 54 8.10 15.39 -18.80
C SER A 54 9.48 15.97 -19.17
N ARG A 55 10.47 15.84 -18.27
CA ARG A 55 11.87 16.20 -18.51
C ARG A 55 12.68 15.11 -19.20
N GLY A 56 12.08 13.94 -19.45
CA GLY A 56 12.74 12.80 -20.08
C GLY A 56 13.43 11.84 -19.11
N GLU A 57 13.18 11.96 -17.81
CA GLU A 57 13.66 10.98 -16.83
C GLU A 57 12.97 9.63 -17.05
N VAL A 58 13.74 8.55 -16.91
CA VAL A 58 13.26 7.18 -17.10
C VAL A 58 12.80 6.63 -15.77
N TRP A 59 11.55 6.16 -15.74
CA TRP A 59 10.96 5.52 -14.57
C TRP A 59 10.77 4.02 -14.78
N THR A 60 10.93 3.26 -13.71
CA THR A 60 10.70 1.83 -13.65
C THR A 60 9.70 1.46 -12.57
N GLU A 61 9.15 0.26 -12.62
CA GLU A 61 8.21 -0.26 -11.62
C GLU A 61 8.80 -0.25 -10.20
N VAL A 62 10.08 -0.62 -10.06
CA VAL A 62 10.79 -0.58 -8.77
C VAL A 62 10.95 0.85 -8.26
N GLU A 63 11.19 1.82 -9.13
CA GLU A 63 11.28 3.24 -8.73
C GLU A 63 9.93 3.77 -8.30
N VAL A 64 8.85 3.46 -9.03
CA VAL A 64 7.49 3.80 -8.60
C VAL A 64 7.20 3.28 -7.20
N ALA A 65 7.47 1.99 -6.95
CA ALA A 65 7.23 1.38 -5.65
C ALA A 65 8.05 2.07 -4.54
N LYS A 66 9.35 2.30 -4.77
CA LYS A 66 10.22 2.95 -3.77
C LYS A 66 9.83 4.40 -3.50
N THR A 67 9.52 5.17 -4.54
CA THR A 67 9.30 6.60 -4.40
C THR A 67 7.95 6.89 -3.74
N VAL A 68 6.87 6.20 -4.11
CA VAL A 68 5.58 6.37 -3.41
C VAL A 68 5.67 5.97 -1.93
N ASP A 69 6.46 4.93 -1.62
CA ASP A 69 6.72 4.51 -0.25
C ASP A 69 7.48 5.58 0.54
N GLN A 70 8.40 6.31 -0.12
CA GLN A 70 9.11 7.44 0.48
C GLN A 70 8.17 8.60 0.80
N PHE A 71 7.36 9.06 -0.15
CA PHE A 71 6.38 10.14 0.08
C PHE A 71 5.44 9.81 1.25
N ARG A 72 5.04 8.54 1.41
CA ARG A 72 4.25 8.10 2.57
C ARG A 72 5.00 8.12 3.89
N ARG A 73 6.30 7.84 3.90
CA ARG A 73 7.14 7.89 5.11
C ARG A 73 7.34 9.32 5.61
N GLU A 74 7.25 10.30 4.72
CA GLU A 74 7.37 11.72 5.03
C GLU A 74 6.10 12.30 5.65
N GLN A 75 4.94 11.63 5.50
CA GLN A 75 3.69 12.06 6.12
C GLN A 75 3.71 11.97 7.64
N LEU A 76 3.06 12.94 8.29
CA LEU A 76 2.87 12.95 9.72
C LEU A 76 2.18 11.66 10.20
N ASP A 77 2.67 11.12 11.33
CA ASP A 77 2.17 9.89 11.97
C ASP A 77 2.35 8.59 11.17
N SER A 78 3.12 8.61 10.08
CA SER A 78 3.43 7.42 9.29
C SER A 78 4.15 6.34 10.13
N ARG A 79 3.68 5.10 10.00
CA ARG A 79 4.23 3.88 10.62
C ARG A 79 4.79 2.90 9.59
N GLY A 80 4.95 3.35 8.35
CA GLY A 80 5.42 2.53 7.23
C GLY A 80 4.28 1.95 6.43
N LEU A 81 4.57 0.90 5.65
CA LEU A 81 3.67 0.36 4.65
C LEU A 81 2.65 -0.59 5.27
N SER A 82 1.42 -0.60 4.73
CA SER A 82 0.41 -1.59 5.12
C SER A 82 0.63 -2.96 4.45
N PHE A 83 1.28 -2.98 3.29
CA PHE A 83 1.68 -4.17 2.53
C PHE A 83 2.78 -3.78 1.54
N ALA A 84 3.39 -4.76 0.85
CA ALA A 84 4.40 -4.48 -0.17
C ALA A 84 3.75 -3.83 -1.39
N THR A 85 4.24 -2.65 -1.80
CA THR A 85 3.70 -1.90 -2.93
C THR A 85 3.76 -2.70 -4.24
N ILE A 86 2.62 -2.75 -4.93
CA ILE A 86 2.43 -3.36 -6.24
C ILE A 86 2.47 -2.24 -7.27
N ALA A 87 3.46 -2.27 -8.16
CA ALA A 87 3.56 -1.35 -9.28
C ALA A 87 3.83 -2.16 -10.55
N GLY A 88 2.83 -2.33 -11.41
CA GLY A 88 2.92 -3.17 -12.61
C GLY A 88 2.61 -2.39 -13.88
N PHE A 89 3.54 -2.34 -14.83
CA PHE A 89 3.40 -1.66 -16.10
C PHE A 89 3.11 -2.63 -17.25
N GLY A 90 2.05 -2.34 -18.01
CA GLY A 90 1.59 -3.18 -19.11
C GLY A 90 1.23 -4.59 -18.66
N PRO A 91 1.84 -5.66 -19.22
CA PRO A 91 1.47 -7.04 -18.88
C PRO A 91 1.58 -7.36 -17.38
N ASN A 92 2.51 -6.73 -16.67
CA ASN A 92 2.67 -6.92 -15.22
C ASN A 92 1.48 -6.38 -14.43
N GLY A 93 0.81 -5.33 -14.93
CA GLY A 93 -0.40 -4.77 -14.31
C GLY A 93 -1.62 -5.70 -14.38
N ALA A 94 -1.59 -6.76 -15.19
CA ALA A 94 -2.65 -7.76 -15.25
C ALA A 94 -2.56 -8.83 -14.15
N LEU A 95 -1.49 -8.83 -13.34
CA LEU A 95 -1.23 -9.82 -12.30
C LEU A 95 -1.63 -9.25 -10.92
N PRO A 96 -2.67 -9.79 -10.24
CA PRO A 96 -3.20 -9.20 -9.00
C PRO A 96 -2.23 -9.11 -7.82
N HIS A 97 -1.21 -9.97 -7.78
CA HIS A 97 -0.21 -10.02 -6.72
C HIS A 97 1.21 -9.81 -7.25
N TYR A 98 1.37 -9.00 -8.29
CA TYR A 98 2.69 -8.63 -8.81
C TYR A 98 3.47 -7.83 -7.78
N THR A 99 4.70 -8.23 -7.49
CA THR A 99 5.65 -7.39 -6.74
C THR A 99 6.83 -7.08 -7.65
N PRO A 100 7.14 -5.80 -7.92
CA PRO A 100 8.27 -5.45 -8.75
C PRO A 100 9.58 -5.89 -8.10
N ALA A 101 10.39 -6.62 -8.86
CA ALA A 101 11.70 -7.09 -8.46
C ALA A 101 12.73 -6.72 -9.54
N VAL A 102 14.01 -6.69 -9.18
CA VAL A 102 15.11 -6.36 -10.12
C VAL A 102 15.07 -7.22 -11.39
N THR A 103 14.64 -8.48 -11.28
CA THR A 103 14.56 -9.44 -12.39
C THR A 103 13.34 -9.26 -13.29
N THR A 104 12.27 -8.63 -12.80
CA THR A 104 11.00 -8.44 -13.52
C THR A 104 10.72 -6.98 -13.87
N ASN A 105 11.60 -6.07 -13.42
CA ASN A 105 11.44 -4.62 -13.48
C ASN A 105 11.28 -4.15 -14.93
N ARG A 106 10.21 -3.42 -15.20
CA ARG A 106 9.95 -2.81 -16.52
C ARG A 106 10.14 -1.30 -16.45
N GLN A 107 10.67 -0.72 -17.53
CA GLN A 107 10.58 0.71 -17.79
C GLN A 107 9.14 1.09 -18.13
N ILE A 108 8.74 2.28 -17.71
CA ILE A 108 7.40 2.83 -17.87
C ILE A 108 7.43 3.78 -19.07
N TYR A 109 6.45 3.61 -19.96
CA TYR A 109 6.26 4.44 -21.15
C TYR A 109 4.80 4.91 -21.25
N THR A 110 4.50 5.77 -22.22
CA THR A 110 3.15 6.30 -22.45
C THR A 110 2.26 5.39 -23.31
N ASN A 111 2.71 4.17 -23.61
CA ASN A 111 2.05 3.25 -24.54
C ASN A 111 1.18 2.18 -23.86
N SER A 112 1.04 2.22 -22.53
CA SER A 112 0.32 1.22 -21.75
C SER A 112 -0.06 1.74 -20.37
N THR A 113 -0.80 0.95 -19.62
CA THR A 113 -1.26 1.27 -18.25
C THR A 113 -0.22 0.90 -17.19
N LEU A 114 -0.02 1.79 -16.22
CA LEU A 114 0.60 1.49 -14.92
C LEU A 114 -0.50 1.20 -13.90
N VAL A 115 -0.44 0.05 -13.23
CA VAL A 115 -1.30 -0.30 -12.09
C VAL A 115 -0.48 -0.12 -10.82
N LEU A 116 -0.98 0.70 -9.90
CA LEU A 116 -0.38 0.95 -8.60
C LEU A 116 -1.37 0.57 -7.49
N ASP A 117 -1.02 -0.41 -6.67
CA ASP A 117 -1.72 -0.78 -5.45
C ASP A 117 -0.75 -0.66 -4.27
N SER A 118 -1.06 0.25 -3.35
CA SER A 118 -0.16 0.68 -2.28
C SER A 118 -0.94 1.26 -1.10
N GLY A 119 -0.32 1.31 0.08
CA GLY A 119 -0.95 1.91 1.26
C GLY A 119 -0.01 2.04 2.45
N GLY A 120 -0.36 2.95 3.37
CA GLY A 120 0.38 3.23 4.59
C GLY A 120 -0.35 2.81 5.88
N GLN A 121 0.42 2.66 6.95
CA GLN A 121 -0.04 2.57 8.34
C GLN A 121 0.18 3.91 9.03
N TYR A 122 -0.78 4.34 9.85
CA TYR A 122 -0.77 5.63 10.55
C TYR A 122 -1.27 5.47 12.00
N LEU A 123 -0.95 6.43 12.89
CA LEU A 123 -1.48 6.50 14.26
C LEU A 123 -2.91 7.05 14.35
#